data_AF-A0A7L3USD4-F1
#
_entry.id   AF-A0A7L3USD4-F1
#
_cell.length_a   1.000
_cell.length_b   1.000
_cell.length_c   1.000
_cell.angle_alpha   90.00
_cell.angle_beta   90.00
_cell.angle_gamma   90.00
#
_symmetry.space_group_name_H-M   'P 1'
#
loop_
_entity.id
_entity.type
_entity.pdbx_description
1 polymer ?
#
loop_
_entity_poly.entity_id
_entity_poly.type
_entity_poly.pdbx_seq_one_letter_code
_entity_poly.pdbx_strand_id
1 'polypeptide(L)' 'MVLRNMVDPKDIDDDLEGEVTEECGKFGAVNRVIIYQEKQGEEEDAEIIVKIFVEFSMASETHKA' A
#
# COMPACT_ATOMS: atom_id res chain seq x y z
N MET A 1 -5.14 4.11 5.81
CA MET A 1 -4.68 4.91 4.66
C MET A 1 -4.60 4.04 3.41
N VAL A 2 -4.77 4.60 2.21
CA VAL A 2 -4.50 3.89 0.94
C VAL A 2 -3.58 4.75 0.06
N LEU A 3 -2.47 4.17 -0.36
CA LEU A 3 -1.55 4.76 -1.33
C LEU A 3 -1.83 4.12 -2.69
N ARG A 4 -2.04 4.95 -3.72
CA ARG A 4 -2.38 4.51 -5.07
C ARG A 4 -1.28 4.96 -6.02
N ASN A 5 -1.00 4.16 -7.04
CA ASN A 5 0.00 4.45 -8.08
C ASN A 5 1.40 4.73 -7.51
N MET A 6 1.71 4.08 -6.39
CA MET A 6 3.01 4.26 -5.72
C MET A 6 4.11 3.44 -6.39
N VAL A 7 3.76 2.28 -6.95
CA VAL A 7 4.68 1.29 -7.51
C VAL A 7 4.02 0.59 -8.70
N ASP A 8 4.79 0.29 -9.75
CA ASP A 8 4.30 -0.56 -10.85
C ASP A 8 4.24 -2.03 -10.39
N PRO A 9 3.31 -2.87 -10.88
CA PRO A 9 3.21 -4.27 -10.47
C PRO A 9 4.50 -5.09 -10.63
N LYS A 10 5.34 -4.72 -11.60
CA LYS A 10 6.64 -5.35 -11.89
C LYS A 10 7.74 -5.03 -10.86
N ASP A 11 7.56 -3.94 -10.11
CA ASP A 11 8.52 -3.42 -9.14
C ASP A 11 8.13 -3.78 -7.69
N ILE A 12 7.15 -4.69 -7.52
CA ILE A 12 6.83 -5.28 -6.22
C ILE A 12 7.88 -6.35 -5.90
N ASP A 13 8.61 -6.16 -4.81
CA ASP A 13 9.54 -7.13 -4.24
C ASP A 13 9.14 -7.51 -2.80
N ASP A 14 9.94 -8.38 -2.18
CA ASP A 14 9.70 -8.89 -0.82
C ASP A 14 10.00 -7.84 0.27
N ASP A 15 10.70 -6.76 -0.05
CA ASP A 15 11.14 -5.73 0.90
C ASP A 15 10.13 -4.57 0.99
N LEU A 16 9.34 -4.33 -0.07
CA LEU A 16 8.37 -3.23 -0.17
C LEU A 16 7.40 -3.14 1.02
N GLU A 17 6.92 -4.26 1.56
CA GLU A 17 6.03 -4.24 2.73
C GLU A 17 6.74 -3.70 3.98
N GLY A 18 8.00 -4.09 4.18
CA GLY A 18 8.85 -3.61 5.26
C GLY A 18 9.16 -2.13 5.12
N GLU A 19 9.55 -1.68 3.92
CA GLU A 19 9.85 -0.27 3.63
C GLU A 19 8.64 0.64 3.90
N VAL A 20 7.45 0.24 3.43
CA VAL A 20 6.22 1.01 3.69
C VAL A 20 5.89 1.03 5.19
N THR A 21 6.08 -0.09 5.89
CA THR A 21 5.85 -0.18 7.34
C THR A 21 6.78 0.77 8.10
N GLU A 22 8.07 0.78 7.77
CA GLU A 22 9.07 1.66 8.38
C GLU A 22 8.79 3.14 8.10
N GLU A 23 8.47 3.48 6.85
CA GLU A 23 8.18 4.86 6.45
C GLU A 23 6.90 5.37 7.12
N CYS A 24 5.83 4.56 7.12
CA CYS A 24 4.56 4.90 7.76
C CYS A 24 4.66 4.91 9.29
N GLY A 25 5.56 4.11 9.87
CA GLY A 25 5.84 4.06 11.31
C GLY A 25 6.23 5.42 11.92
N LYS A 26 6.70 6.37 11.08
CA LYS A 26 7.00 7.75 11.50
C LYS A 26 5.75 8.54 11.93
N PHE A 27 4.56 8.14 11.48
CA PHE A 27 3.30 8.83 11.76
C PHE A 27 2.49 8.18 12.90
N GLY A 28 2.79 6.93 13.24
CA GLY A 28 2.13 6.18 14.31
C GLY A 28 2.38 4.67 14.22
N ALA A 29 1.75 3.91 15.12
CA ALA A 29 1.90 2.46 15.12
C ALA A 29 1.15 1.83 13.93
N VAL A 30 1.88 1.20 13.02
CA VAL A 30 1.32 0.46 11.88
C VAL A 30 0.95 -0.96 12.34
N ASN A 31 -0.32 -1.32 12.22
CA ASN A 31 -0.82 -2.66 12.51
C ASN A 31 -0.60 -3.62 11.34
N ARG A 32 -0.81 -3.13 10.12
CA ARG A 32 -0.78 -3.96 8.91
C ARG A 32 -0.52 -3.14 7.66
N VAL A 33 0.27 -3.70 6.75
CA VAL A 33 0.41 -3.24 5.37
C VAL A 33 -0.12 -4.33 4.43
N ILE A 34 -0.83 -3.96 3.38
CA ILE A 34 -1.33 -4.88 2.35
C ILE A 34 -1.01 -4.29 0.99
N ILE A 35 -0.21 -5.01 0.20
CA ILE A 35 0.06 -4.69 -1.20
C ILE A 35 -0.96 -5.45 -2.03
N TYR A 36 -1.87 -4.73 -2.67
CA TYR A 36 -2.97 -5.30 -3.45
C TYR A 36 -2.84 -4.91 -4.92
N GLN A 37 -2.75 -5.91 -5.80
CA GLN A 37 -2.77 -5.72 -7.24
C GLN A 37 -4.21 -5.83 -7.75
N GLU A 38 -4.74 -4.73 -8.29
CA GLU A 38 -6.11 -4.64 -8.78
C GLU A 38 -6.13 -4.55 -10.30
N LYS A 39 -6.76 -5.54 -10.93
CA LYS A 39 -7.03 -5.53 -12.36
C LYS A 39 -8.15 -4.54 -12.67
N GLN A 40 -7.91 -3.60 -13.59
CA GLN A 40 -8.81 -2.49 -13.96
C GLN A 40 -9.85 -2.88 -15.02
N GLY A 41 -10.35 -4.11 -14.98
CA GLY A 41 -11.25 -4.64 -15.98
C GLY A 41 -11.30 -6.16 -15.96
N GLU A 42 -12.20 -6.74 -16.74
CA GLU A 42 -12.33 -8.20 -16.87
C GLU A 42 -11.48 -8.72 -18.04
N GLU A 43 -11.22 -7.88 -19.05
CA GLU A 43 -10.45 -8.18 -20.25
C GLU A 43 -9.02 -8.66 -19.96
N GLU A 44 -8.47 -9.55 -20.79
CA GLU A 44 -7.17 -10.19 -20.54
C GLU A 44 -6.01 -9.19 -20.41
N ASP A 45 -6.06 -8.09 -21.17
CA ASP A 45 -5.04 -7.04 -21.24
C ASP A 45 -5.35 -5.83 -20.33
N ALA A 46 -6.33 -5.95 -19.42
CA ALA A 46 -6.67 -4.88 -18.51
C ALA A 46 -5.45 -4.46 -17.68
N GLU A 47 -5.31 -3.15 -17.48
CA GLU A 47 -4.25 -2.57 -16.67
C GLU A 47 -4.31 -3.13 -15.24
N ILE A 48 -3.14 -3.44 -14.66
CA ILE A 48 -3.03 -3.81 -13.24
C ILE A 48 -2.43 -2.62 -12.51
N ILE A 49 -3.13 -2.14 -11.49
CA ILE A 49 -2.62 -1.08 -10.61
C ILE A 49 -2.31 -1.65 -9.23
N VAL A 50 -1.38 -1.03 -8.53
CA VAL A 50 -1.01 -1.40 -7.17
C VAL A 50 -1.65 -0.43 -6.18
N LYS A 51 -2.32 -0.98 -5.17
CA LYS A 51 -2.86 -0.27 -4.01
C LYS A 51 -2.17 -0.77 -2.76
N ILE A 52 -1.57 0.14 -2.01
CA ILE A 52 -0.93 -0.19 -0.73
C ILE A 52 -1.83 0.33 0.38
N PHE A 53 -2.41 -0.59 1.15
CA PHE A 53 -3.22 -0.26 2.31
C PHE A 53 -2.36 -0.29 3.55
N VAL A 54 -2.45 0.77 4.34
CA VAL A 54 -1.75 0.89 5.62
C VAL A 54 -2.78 1.09 6.71
N GLU A 55 -2.85 0.13 7.63
CA GLU A 55 -3.69 0.17 8.81
C GLU A 55 -2.86 0.66 10.00
N PHE A 56 -3.25 1.79 10.58
CA PHE A 56 -2.67 2.29 11.82
C PHE A 56 -3.50 1.85 13.04
N SER A 57 -2.88 1.89 14.21
CA SER A 57 -3.53 1.57 15.48
C SER A 57 -4.65 2.55 15.85
N MET A 58 -4.52 3.82 15.45
CA MET A 58 -5.48 4.88 15.72
C MET A 58 -5.80 5.71 14.47
N ALA A 59 -7.05 6.13 14.33
CA ALA A 59 -7.49 6.99 13.23
C ALA A 59 -6.74 8.35 13.19
N SER A 60 -6.33 8.86 14.36
CA SER A 60 -5.53 10.10 14.44
C SER A 60 -4.15 9.97 13.81
N GLU A 61 -3.56 8.77 13.82
CA GLU A 61 -2.26 8.50 13.16
C GLU A 61 -2.44 8.46 11.64
N THR A 62 -3.55 7.87 11.17
CA THR A 62 -3.92 7.87 9.75
C THR A 62 -4.15 9.28 9.20
N HIS A 63 -4.58 10.24 10.01
CA HIS A 63 -4.75 11.63 9.56
C HIS A 63 -3.44 12.43 9.52
N LYS A 64 -2.40 11.96 10.23
CA LYS A 64 -1.06 12.59 10.23
C LYS A 64 -0.21 12.12 9.05
N ALA A 65 -0.39 10.86 8.65
CA ALA A 65 0.20 10.26 7.46
C ALA A 65 -0.45 10.84 6.19
#